data_AF-A0A535F992-F1
#
_entry.id   AF-A0A535F992-F1
#
_cell.length_a   1.000
_cell.length_b   1.000
_cell.length_c   1.000
_cell.angle_alpha   90.00
_cell.angle_beta   90.00
_cell.angle_gamma   90.00
#
_symmetry.space_group_name_H-M   'P 1'
#
loop_
_entity.id
_entity.type
_entity.pdbx_description
1 polymer ?
#
loop_
_entity_poly.entity_id
_entity_poly.type
_entity_poly.pdbx_seq_one_letter_code
_entity_poly.pdbx_strand_id
1 'polypeptide(L)' 'MKLDGKQQQQLCEALLSAFPTRLGLKMMVQYELNQNLSAITDESNLEYTVFELIENWSLRPSEQIQRTTTLLTSLQARAS' A
#
# COMPACT_ATOMS: atom_id res chain seq x y z
N MET A 1 9.21 5.76 2.64
CA MET A 1 10.22 4.83 2.08
C MET A 1 10.59 5.35 0.71
N LYS A 2 11.86 5.56 0.33
CA LYS A 2 12.14 6.13 -1.01
C LYS A 2 12.08 5.04 -2.07
N LEU A 3 10.87 4.74 -2.56
CA LEU A 3 10.66 3.79 -3.66
C LEU A 3 10.96 4.48 -4.99
N ASP A 4 11.70 3.79 -5.87
CA ASP A 4 11.83 4.23 -7.26
C ASP A 4 10.54 3.93 -8.07
N GLY A 5 10.42 4.49 -9.28
CA GLY A 5 9.21 4.34 -10.09
C GLY A 5 8.87 2.89 -10.45
N LYS A 6 9.88 2.01 -10.58
CA LYS A 6 9.65 0.59 -10.89
C LYS A 6 9.15 -0.17 -9.68
N GLN A 7 9.71 0.13 -8.50
CA GLN A 7 9.25 -0.44 -7.24
C GLN A 7 7.82 0.02 -6.90
N GLN A 8 7.49 1.28 -7.19
CA GLN A 8 6.12 1.78 -7.06
C GLN A 8 5.15 1.01 -7.96
N GLN A 9 5.50 0.82 -9.24
CA GLN A 9 4.67 0.07 -10.19
C GLN A 9 4.44 -1.38 -9.74
N GLN A 10 5.49 -2.08 -9.34
CA GLN A 10 5.39 -3.47 -8.87
C GLN A 10 4.50 -3.58 -7.62
N LEU A 11 4.60 -2.61 -6.72
CA LEU A 11 3.76 -2.56 -5.53
C LEU A 11 2.30 -2.24 -5.88
N CYS A 12 2.05 -1.35 -6.84
CA CYS A 12 0.71 -1.10 -7.37
C CYS A 12 0.07 -2.38 -7.89
N GLU A 13 0.78 -3.10 -8.77
CA GLU A 13 0.30 -4.35 -9.37
C GLU A 13 0.02 -5.42 -8.31
N ALA A 14 0.91 -5.56 -7.31
CA ALA A 14 0.73 -6.49 -6.21
C ALA A 14 -0.50 -6.17 -5.35
N LEU A 15 -0.72 -4.89 -5.01
CA LEU A 15 -1.87 -4.46 -4.22
C LEU A 15 -3.19 -4.60 -5.00
N LEU A 16 -3.21 -4.29 -6.29
CA LEU A 16 -4.38 -4.48 -7.16
C LEU A 16 -4.75 -5.95 -7.31
N SER A 17 -3.75 -6.82 -7.45
CA SER A 17 -3.95 -8.27 -7.54
C SER A 17 -4.46 -8.86 -6.22
N ALA A 18 -3.87 -8.46 -5.08
CA ALA A 18 -4.27 -8.95 -3.77
C ALA A 18 -5.61 -8.39 -3.29
N PHE A 19 -5.94 -7.16 -3.66
CA PHE A 19 -7.15 -6.45 -3.23
C PHE A 19 -7.89 -5.86 -4.44
N PRO A 20 -8.62 -6.69 -5.20
CA PRO A 20 -9.31 -6.26 -6.43
C PRO A 20 -10.51 -5.34 -6.17
N THR A 21 -10.83 -5.03 -4.91
CA THR A 21 -11.92 -4.12 -4.54
C THR A 21 -11.44 -3.05 -3.59
N ARG A 22 -11.98 -1.83 -3.73
CA ARG A 22 -11.68 -0.70 -2.83
C ARG A 22 -12.01 -1.02 -1.36
N LEU A 23 -13.08 -1.78 -1.12
CA LEU A 23 -13.44 -2.21 0.23
C LEU A 23 -12.37 -3.15 0.82
N GLY A 24 -11.88 -4.11 0.03
CA GLY A 24 -10.79 -5.00 0.45
C GLY A 24 -9.52 -4.23 0.80
N LEU A 25 -9.14 -3.27 -0.05
CA LEU A 25 -8.01 -2.39 0.21
C LEU A 25 -8.23 -1.55 1.48
N LYS A 26 -9.42 -0.97 1.65
CA LYS A 26 -9.79 -0.17 2.84
C LYS A 26 -9.68 -0.98 4.13
N MET A 27 -10.16 -2.23 4.12
CA MET A 27 -10.06 -3.12 5.28
C MET A 27 -8.60 -3.42 5.62
N MET A 28 -7.76 -3.74 4.62
CA MET A 28 -6.33 -3.98 4.86
C MET A 28 -5.64 -2.74 5.44
N VAL A 29 -5.85 -1.57 4.86
CA VAL A 29 -5.23 -0.31 5.32
C VAL A 29 -5.71 0.05 6.74
N GLN A 30 -6.98 -0.19 7.06
CA GLN A 30 -7.52 0.08 8.39
C GLN A 30 -7.05 -0.93 9.45
N TYR A 31 -7.05 -2.21 9.13
CA TYR A 31 -6.75 -3.26 10.12
C TYR A 31 -5.25 -3.47 10.31
N GLU A 32 -4.48 -3.50 9.22
CA GLU A 32 -3.06 -3.83 9.26
C GLU A 32 -2.19 -2.58 9.48
N LEU A 33 -2.62 -1.42 8.95
CA LEU A 33 -1.83 -0.20 8.98
C LEU A 33 -2.40 0.86 9.94
N ASN A 34 -3.57 0.60 10.53
CA ASN A 34 -4.31 1.54 11.36
C ASN A 34 -4.50 2.91 10.68
N GLN A 35 -4.75 2.89 9.37
CA GLN A 35 -4.90 4.06 8.53
C GLN A 35 -6.28 4.11 7.90
N ASN A 36 -6.80 5.32 7.71
CA ASN A 36 -8.06 5.50 7.00
C ASN A 36 -7.76 5.79 5.53
N LEU A 37 -8.06 4.83 4.65
CA LEU A 37 -7.89 4.99 3.20
C LEU A 37 -8.63 6.23 2.68
N SER A 38 -9.84 6.50 3.19
CA SER A 38 -10.65 7.66 2.80
C SER A 38 -10.09 9.00 3.30
N ALA A 39 -9.09 8.99 4.19
CA ALA A 39 -8.37 10.20 4.61
C ALA A 39 -7.06 10.41 3.83
N ILE A 40 -6.67 9.43 3.00
CA ILE A 40 -5.42 9.42 2.25
C ILE A 40 -5.70 9.64 0.75
N THR A 41 -6.80 9.08 0.24
CA THR A 41 -7.13 9.06 -1.19
C THR A 41 -8.52 9.60 -1.43
N ASP A 42 -8.72 10.25 -2.56
CA ASP A 42 -10.07 10.64 -3.00
C ASP A 42 -10.90 9.39 -3.43
N GLU A 43 -12.21 9.56 -3.61
CA GLU A 43 -13.09 8.49 -4.13
C GLU A 43 -12.93 8.28 -5.64
N SER A 44 -11.70 8.01 -6.06
CA SER A 44 -11.30 7.74 -7.44
C SER A 44 -11.47 6.26 -7.83
N ASN A 45 -11.00 5.91 -9.03
CA ASN A 45 -10.80 4.51 -9.40
C ASN A 45 -9.75 3.84 -8.50
N LEU A 46 -9.81 2.50 -8.40
CA LEU A 46 -8.99 1.70 -7.49
C LEU A 46 -7.49 1.81 -7.79
N GLU A 47 -7.11 1.86 -9.07
CA GLU A 47 -5.72 1.99 -9.50
C GLU A 47 -5.09 3.29 -9.02
N TYR A 48 -5.82 4.40 -9.17
CA TYR A 48 -5.42 5.72 -8.68
C TYR A 48 -5.36 5.76 -7.15
N THR A 49 -6.35 5.16 -6.47
CA THR A 49 -6.34 5.01 -5.01
C THR A 49 -5.10 4.26 -4.52
N VAL A 50 -4.71 3.17 -5.18
CA VAL A 50 -3.51 2.40 -4.82
C VAL A 50 -2.24 3.22 -5.07
N PHE A 51 -2.17 3.95 -6.18
CA PHE A 51 -1.05 4.82 -6.50
C PHE A 51 -0.87 5.94 -5.45
N GLU A 52 -1.93 6.69 -5.13
CA GLU A 52 -1.89 7.75 -4.12
C GLU A 52 -1.49 7.23 -2.75
N LEU A 53 -1.96 6.03 -2.38
CA LEU A 53 -1.59 5.38 -1.12
C LEU A 53 -0.07 5.12 -1.05
N ILE A 54 0.51 4.58 -2.12
CA ILE A 54 1.96 4.30 -2.22
C ILE A 54 2.77 5.60 -2.24
N GLU A 55 2.32 6.60 -3.00
CA GLU A 55 2.96 7.92 -3.03
C GLU A 55 2.97 8.54 -1.62
N ASN A 56 1.86 8.46 -0.90
CA ASN A 56 1.74 8.96 0.46
C ASN A 56 2.70 8.25 1.45
N TRP A 57 2.86 6.92 1.34
CA TRP A 57 3.83 6.15 2.12
C TRP A 57 5.29 6.44 1.71
N SER A 58 5.51 6.84 0.45
CA SER A 58 6.82 7.26 -0.04
C SER A 58 7.23 8.59 0.60
N LEU A 59 6.29 9.55 0.62
CA LEU A 59 6.47 10.91 1.10
C LEU A 59 6.50 11.09 2.63
N ARG A 60 6.11 10.07 3.41
CA ARG A 60 6.18 10.10 4.90
C ARG A 60 7.16 9.07 5.47
N PRO A 61 8.48 9.38 5.56
CA PRO A 61 9.49 8.42 5.95
C PRO A 61 9.63 8.18 7.47
N SER A 62 9.17 9.09 8.34
CA SER A 62 9.70 9.12 9.72
C SER A 62 9.12 8.11 10.72
N GLU A 63 7.96 7.50 10.48
CA GLU A 63 7.39 6.48 11.40
C GLU A 63 7.04 5.13 10.73
N GLN A 64 6.97 5.05 9.40
CA GLN A 64 6.45 3.87 8.69
C GLN A 64 7.51 2.83 8.30
N ILE A 65 8.81 3.17 8.28
CA ILE A 65 9.88 2.31 7.73
C ILE A 65 9.93 0.93 8.41
N GLN A 66 9.60 0.83 9.70
CA GLN A 66 9.63 -0.46 10.40
C GLN A 66 8.45 -1.36 10.00
N ARG A 67 7.26 -0.81 9.72
CA ARG A 67 6.04 -1.60 9.44
C ARG A 67 5.98 -2.10 8.00
N THR A 68 6.40 -1.27 7.03
CA THR A 68 6.42 -1.69 5.61
C THR A 68 7.48 -2.76 5.34
N THR A 69 8.60 -2.71 6.06
CA THR A 69 9.66 -3.73 5.96
C THR A 69 9.16 -5.08 6.47
N THR A 70 8.40 -5.11 7.56
CA THR A 70 7.79 -6.35 8.08
C THR A 70 6.79 -6.96 7.08
N LEU A 71 6.00 -6.14 6.39
CA LEU A 71 5.03 -6.63 5.40
C LEU A 71 5.71 -7.25 4.18
N LEU A 72 6.73 -6.60 3.62
CA LEU A 72 7.51 -7.16 2.50
C LEU A 72 8.15 -8.50 2.86
N THR A 73 8.74 -8.62 4.06
CA THR A 73 9.33 -9.89 4.53
C THR A 73 8.27 -10.98 4.70
N SER A 74 7.11 -10.65 5.27
CA SER A 74 6.02 -11.61 5.47
C SER A 74 5.34 -12.07 4.17
N LEU A 75 5.30 -11.21 3.15
CA LEU A 75 4.78 -11.54 1.82
C LEU A 75 5.75 -12.43 1.05
N GLN A 76 7.07 -12.16 1.11
CA GLN A 76 8.08 -13.02 0.50
C GLN A 76 8.13 -14.42 1.12
N ALA A 77 7.97 -14.53 2.45
CA ALA A 77 7.98 -15.82 3.14
C ALA A 77 6.78 -16.72 2.82
N ARG A 78 5.63 -16.16 2.39
CA ARG A 78 4.42 -16.93 2.00
C ARG A 78 4.42 -17.37 0.54
N ALA A 79 5.37 -16.88 -0.26
CA ALA A 79 5.53 -17.21 -1.67
C ALA A 79 6.62 -18.28 -1.93
N SER A 80 7.17 -18.87 -0.87
CA SER A 80 8.10 -20.02 -0.90
C SER A 80 7.40 -21.28 -0.38
#